data_AF-A0A2H1KHI1-F1
#
_entry.id   AF-A0A2H1KHI1-F1
#
_cell.length_a   1.000
_cell.length_b   1.000
_cell.length_c   1.000
_cell.angle_alpha   90.00
_cell.angle_beta   90.00
_cell.angle_gamma   90.00
#
_symmetry.space_group_name_H-M   'P 1'
#
loop_
_entity.id
_entity.type
_entity.pdbx_description
1 polymer ?
#
loop_
_entity_poly.entity_id
_entity_poly.type
_entity_poly.pdbx_seq_one_letter_code
_entity_poly.pdbx_strand_id
1 'polypeptide(L)'
;MTEDEAPRRISSLEDRNAIVESALDKAIRRGDFDDLPGLGKPLSGLHNSEDPDWWIKQKMDSEDMSGVAPAAFQLRKENAVLEDTLDAFSKEADVRAYLAGFNDRVRAAIMDLREGPPVFTPPRKVEDEVAAWRQRRSAKTALATNPPPTPTDGRDQERERPPRRWWQRKRS
;
A
#
# COMPACT_ATOMS: atom_id res chain seq x y z
N MET A 1 -6.77 41.99 47.71
CA MET A 1 -6.55 41.96 46.25
C MET A 1 -5.78 40.68 46.00
N THR A 2 -6.50 39.59 45.80
CA THR A 2 -5.96 38.24 45.77
C THR A 2 -6.20 37.76 44.35
N GLU A 3 -5.14 37.70 43.55
CA GLU A 3 -5.21 37.19 42.18
C GLU A 3 -5.48 35.70 42.23
N ASP A 4 -6.59 35.30 41.61
CA ASP A 4 -7.04 33.93 41.41
C ASP A 4 -6.27 33.36 40.21
N GLU A 5 -5.22 32.58 40.47
CA GLU A 5 -4.37 31.99 39.43
C GLU A 5 -5.13 30.86 38.73
N ALA A 6 -5.55 31.11 37.48
CA ALA A 6 -6.29 30.16 36.67
C ALA A 6 -5.50 28.85 36.46
N PRO A 7 -6.14 27.66 36.49
CA PRO A 7 -5.44 26.39 36.39
C PRO A 7 -4.73 26.26 35.04
N ARG A 8 -3.42 25.97 35.08
CA ARG A 8 -2.59 25.74 33.89
C ARG A 8 -3.23 24.65 33.02
N ARG A 9 -3.77 25.04 31.87
CA ARG A 9 -4.27 24.09 30.87
C ARG A 9 -3.06 23.39 30.26
N ILE A 10 -3.04 22.05 30.30
CA ILE A 10 -2.08 21.22 29.57
C ILE A 10 -2.36 21.37 28.06
N SER A 11 -1.89 22.46 27.45
CA SER A 11 -2.17 22.79 26.05
C SER A 11 -0.95 22.63 25.15
N SER A 12 0.27 22.69 25.71
CA SER A 12 1.52 22.56 24.96
C SER A 12 1.98 21.11 24.82
N LEU A 13 2.68 20.81 23.72
CA LEU A 13 3.35 19.53 23.50
C LEU A 13 4.45 19.27 24.56
N GLU A 14 5.14 20.32 25.01
CA GLU A 14 6.17 20.23 26.05
C GLU A 14 5.60 19.78 27.40
N ASP A 15 4.44 20.29 27.81
CA ASP A 15 3.79 19.88 29.06
C ASP A 15 3.41 18.40 29.04
N ARG A 16 2.92 17.91 27.89
CA ARG A 16 2.57 16.50 27.70
C ARG A 16 3.81 15.61 27.77
N ASN A 17 4.89 16.02 27.10
CA ASN A 17 6.15 15.30 27.14
C ASN A 17 6.70 15.23 28.56
N ALA A 18 6.67 16.34 29.31
CA ALA A 18 7.12 16.37 30.70
C ALA A 18 6.31 15.44 31.62
N ILE A 19 4.98 15.35 31.40
CA ILE A 19 4.12 14.41 32.13
C ILE A 19 4.46 12.96 31.79
N VAL A 20 4.65 12.65 30.51
CA VAL A 20 5.02 11.31 30.04
C VAL A 20 6.37 10.89 30.60
N GLU A 21 7.37 11.76 30.53
CA GLU A 21 8.72 11.50 31.05
C GLU A 21 8.67 11.21 32.55
N SER A 22 7.95 12.04 33.33
CA SER A 22 7.79 11.83 34.78
C SER A 22 7.08 10.51 35.11
N ALA A 23 6.08 10.11 34.32
CA ALA A 23 5.38 8.85 34.48
C ALA A 23 6.28 7.64 34.17
N LEU A 24 7.07 7.74 33.09
CA LEU A 24 8.03 6.72 32.68
C LEU A 24 9.10 6.49 33.76
N ASP A 25 9.70 7.57 34.26
CA ASP A 25 10.69 7.55 35.34
C ASP A 25 10.19 6.86 36.62
N LYS A 26 8.91 7.07 36.95
CA LYS A 26 8.28 6.43 38.11
C LYS A 26 8.05 4.94 37.88
N ALA A 27 7.60 4.56 36.69
CA ALA A 27 7.39 3.16 36.31
C ALA A 27 8.71 2.38 36.28
N ILE A 28 9.79 2.99 35.76
CA ILE A 28 11.14 2.42 35.79
C ILE A 28 11.62 2.20 37.23
N ARG A 29 11.52 3.22 38.11
CA ARG A 29 11.93 3.07 39.52
C ARG A 29 11.13 2.00 40.27
N ARG A 30 9.88 1.77 39.88
CA ARG A 30 9.01 0.75 40.48
C ARG A 30 9.34 -0.67 39.98
N GLY A 31 10.11 -0.79 38.91
CA GLY A 31 10.42 -2.07 38.28
C GLY A 31 9.28 -2.64 37.44
N ASP A 32 8.33 -1.80 36.98
CA ASP A 32 7.19 -2.25 36.15
C ASP A 32 7.63 -2.92 34.84
N PHE A 33 8.89 -2.72 34.44
CA PHE A 33 9.49 -3.28 33.23
C PHE A 33 10.40 -4.51 33.49
N ASP A 34 10.64 -4.89 34.75
CA ASP A 34 11.65 -5.89 35.09
C ASP A 34 11.20 -7.33 34.83
N ASP A 35 9.88 -7.62 34.90
CA ASP A 35 9.29 -8.96 34.68
C ASP A 35 8.26 -8.97 33.55
N LEU A 36 8.61 -8.36 32.42
CA LEU A 36 7.71 -8.34 31.27
C LEU A 36 7.58 -9.74 30.63
N PRO A 37 6.36 -10.17 30.27
CA PRO A 37 6.18 -11.40 29.52
C PRO A 37 6.88 -11.28 28.17
N GLY A 38 7.94 -12.06 27.97
CA GLY A 38 8.74 -12.04 26.74
C GLY A 38 10.09 -11.33 26.87
N LEU A 39 10.46 -10.80 28.04
CA LEU A 39 11.77 -10.19 28.27
C LEU A 39 12.89 -11.20 27.95
N GLY A 40 13.77 -10.84 27.00
CA GLY A 40 14.88 -11.68 26.53
C GLY A 40 14.50 -12.86 25.62
N LYS A 41 13.22 -13.07 25.31
CA LYS A 41 12.79 -14.12 24.37
C LYS A 41 12.92 -13.60 22.93
N PRO A 42 13.37 -14.43 21.97
CA PRO A 42 13.34 -14.07 20.56
C PRO A 42 11.89 -13.81 20.13
N LEU A 43 11.67 -12.78 19.31
CA LEU A 43 10.37 -12.51 18.72
C LEU A 43 9.96 -13.73 17.87
N SER A 44 8.91 -14.43 18.30
CA SER A 44 8.33 -15.55 17.57
C SER A 44 7.51 -15.05 16.38
N GLY A 45 7.61 -15.69 15.22
CA GLY A 45 6.80 -15.35 14.04
C GLY A 45 7.45 -14.42 13.03
N LEU A 46 8.72 -14.01 13.24
CA LEU A 46 9.53 -13.26 12.25
C LEU A 46 10.01 -14.13 11.07
N HIS A 47 9.29 -15.20 10.72
CA HIS A 47 9.68 -16.06 9.60
C HIS A 47 9.53 -15.29 8.28
N ASN A 48 10.65 -14.70 7.86
CA ASN A 48 10.90 -13.89 6.66
C ASN A 48 10.62 -12.39 6.84
N SER A 49 11.69 -11.67 7.18
CA SER A 49 11.79 -10.23 7.49
C SER A 49 11.38 -9.25 6.37
N GLU A 50 10.77 -9.71 5.28
CA GLU A 50 10.29 -8.88 4.18
C GLU A 50 8.76 -8.72 4.15
N ASP A 51 8.04 -9.37 5.07
CA ASP A 51 6.58 -9.30 5.10
C ASP A 51 6.08 -8.10 5.92
N PRO A 52 5.58 -7.01 5.31
CA PRO A 52 5.04 -5.86 6.05
C PRO A 52 3.82 -6.18 6.93
N ASP A 53 3.20 -7.37 6.75
CA ASP A 53 2.05 -7.85 7.51
C ASP A 53 2.43 -8.84 8.63
N TRP A 54 3.73 -8.98 8.96
CA TRP A 54 4.24 -9.92 9.97
C TRP A 54 3.52 -9.82 11.33
N TRP A 55 3.26 -8.59 11.79
CA TRP A 55 2.63 -8.31 13.06
C TRP A 55 1.11 -8.62 13.05
N ILE A 56 0.47 -8.61 11.88
CA ILE A 56 -0.95 -8.94 11.70
C ILE A 56 -1.14 -10.45 11.88
N LYS A 57 -0.27 -11.26 11.25
CA LYS A 57 -0.26 -12.71 11.42
C LYS A 57 -0.07 -13.09 12.89
N GLN A 58 0.82 -12.39 13.59
CA GLN A 58 1.02 -12.58 15.02
C GLN A 58 -0.21 -12.18 15.85
N LYS A 59 -0.95 -11.13 15.47
CA LYS A 59 -2.17 -10.72 16.15
C LYS A 59 -3.32 -11.70 15.94
N MET A 60 -3.47 -12.25 14.73
CA MET A 60 -4.48 -13.28 14.43
C MET A 60 -4.22 -14.58 15.21
N ASP A 61 -2.95 -14.97 15.34
CA ASP A 61 -2.52 -16.12 16.14
C ASP A 61 -2.75 -15.89 17.65
N SER A 62 -2.52 -14.66 18.13
CA SER A 62 -2.73 -14.28 19.53
C SER A 62 -4.20 -14.28 19.97
N GLU A 63 -5.14 -14.04 19.05
CA GLU A 63 -6.58 -13.89 19.36
C GLU A 63 -7.45 -15.09 18.95
N ASP A 64 -6.84 -16.20 18.50
CA ASP A 64 -7.52 -17.42 18.01
C ASP A 64 -8.65 -17.10 17.01
N MET A 65 -8.43 -16.08 16.16
CA MET A 65 -9.41 -15.61 15.19
C MET A 65 -9.39 -16.50 13.94
N SER A 66 -10.08 -17.64 14.01
CA SER A 66 -10.23 -18.53 12.86
C SER A 66 -11.15 -17.90 11.79
N GLY A 67 -10.57 -17.34 10.73
CA GLY A 67 -11.21 -17.26 9.41
C GLY A 67 -11.74 -15.91 8.92
N VAL A 68 -11.75 -14.84 9.72
CA VAL A 68 -12.14 -13.49 9.25
C VAL A 68 -11.03 -12.50 9.59
N ALA A 69 -10.28 -12.10 8.56
CA ALA A 69 -9.26 -11.07 8.72
C ALA A 69 -9.91 -9.72 9.12
N PRO A 70 -9.24 -8.91 9.97
CA PRO A 70 -9.72 -7.59 10.35
C PRO A 70 -10.06 -6.72 9.13
N ALA A 71 -11.07 -5.85 9.26
CA ALA A 71 -11.56 -5.02 8.15
C ALA A 71 -10.43 -4.24 7.44
N ALA A 72 -9.44 -3.76 8.20
CA ALA A 72 -8.29 -3.05 7.64
C ALA A 72 -7.42 -3.92 6.72
N PHE A 73 -7.29 -5.23 7.00
CA PHE A 73 -6.56 -6.16 6.14
C PHE A 73 -7.32 -6.42 4.83
N GLN A 74 -8.65 -6.61 4.92
CA GLN A 74 -9.49 -6.78 3.74
C GLN A 74 -9.37 -5.58 2.80
N LEU A 75 -9.38 -4.36 3.36
CA LEU A 75 -9.19 -3.13 2.61
C LEU A 75 -7.81 -3.00 1.97
N ARG A 76 -6.74 -3.41 2.67
CA ARG A 76 -5.38 -3.43 2.10
C ARG A 76 -5.29 -4.39 0.92
N LYS A 77 -5.84 -5.60 1.06
CA LYS A 77 -5.89 -6.61 0.00
C LYS A 77 -6.70 -6.12 -1.20
N GLU A 78 -7.87 -5.55 -0.95
CA GLU A 78 -8.73 -4.98 -1.99
C GLU A 78 -8.05 -3.80 -2.69
N ASN A 79 -7.35 -2.94 -1.95
CA ASN A 79 -6.57 -1.84 -2.51
C ASN A 79 -5.42 -2.32 -3.41
N ALA A 80 -4.82 -3.47 -3.12
CA ALA A 80 -3.74 -4.06 -3.92
C ALA A 80 -4.22 -4.59 -5.28
N VAL A 81 -5.49 -5.01 -5.38
CA VAL A 81 -6.10 -5.52 -6.63
C VAL A 81 -7.11 -4.53 -7.23
N LEU A 82 -7.12 -3.29 -6.72
CA LEU A 82 -8.14 -2.29 -7.06
C LEU A 82 -8.15 -2.03 -8.56
N GLU A 83 -6.97 -1.81 -9.15
CA GLU A 83 -6.84 -1.47 -10.57
C GLU A 83 -7.39 -2.56 -11.49
N ASP A 84 -7.03 -3.83 -11.24
CA ASP A 84 -7.54 -4.98 -11.98
C ASP A 84 -9.07 -5.10 -11.85
N THR A 85 -9.58 -4.83 -10.65
CA THR A 85 -11.02 -4.83 -10.37
C THR A 85 -11.73 -3.72 -11.16
N LEU A 86 -11.14 -2.52 -11.23
CA LEU A 86 -11.69 -1.41 -12.00
C LEU A 86 -11.73 -1.71 -13.50
N ASP A 87 -10.71 -2.39 -14.02
CA ASP A 87 -10.60 -2.73 -15.44
C ASP A 87 -11.68 -3.73 -15.90
N ALA A 88 -12.19 -4.56 -14.98
CA ALA A 88 -13.30 -5.47 -15.24
C ALA A 88 -14.64 -4.76 -15.51
N PHE A 89 -14.86 -3.56 -14.95
CA PHE A 89 -16.10 -2.81 -15.18
C PHE A 89 -16.16 -2.22 -16.59
N SER A 90 -17.35 -2.20 -17.19
CA SER A 90 -17.56 -1.63 -18.53
C SER A 90 -18.07 -0.18 -18.50
N LYS A 91 -18.74 0.23 -17.44
CA LYS A 91 -19.36 1.56 -17.29
C LYS A 91 -18.65 2.35 -16.21
N GLU A 92 -18.49 3.64 -16.47
CA GLU A 92 -17.92 4.58 -15.50
C GLU A 92 -18.75 4.74 -14.24
N ALA A 93 -20.08 4.67 -14.36
CA ALA A 93 -20.97 4.75 -13.21
C ALA A 93 -20.68 3.64 -12.19
N ASP A 94 -20.39 2.43 -12.68
CA ASP A 94 -20.06 1.27 -11.83
C ASP A 94 -18.69 1.46 -11.15
N VAL A 95 -17.71 2.01 -11.88
CA VAL A 95 -16.39 2.38 -11.33
C VAL A 95 -16.53 3.42 -10.21
N ARG A 96 -17.29 4.51 -10.44
CA ARG A 96 -17.53 5.54 -9.40
C ARG A 96 -18.25 4.95 -8.19
N ALA A 97 -19.26 4.11 -8.39
CA ALA A 97 -20.02 3.48 -7.31
C ALA A 97 -19.12 2.57 -6.46
N TYR A 98 -18.28 1.76 -7.12
CA TYR A 98 -17.33 0.88 -6.45
C TYR A 98 -16.30 1.67 -5.61
N LEU A 99 -15.70 2.72 -6.19
CA LEU A 99 -14.74 3.58 -5.51
C LEU A 99 -15.36 4.34 -4.33
N ALA A 100 -16.63 4.78 -4.45
CA ALA A 100 -17.36 5.39 -3.34
C ALA A 100 -17.55 4.39 -2.19
N GLY A 101 -18.00 3.16 -2.48
CA GLY A 101 -18.17 2.12 -1.48
C GLY A 101 -16.86 1.66 -0.83
N PHE A 102 -15.76 1.66 -1.59
CA PHE A 102 -14.41 1.44 -1.05
C PHE A 102 -14.01 2.55 -0.07
N ASN A 103 -14.16 3.81 -0.48
CA ASN A 103 -13.81 4.97 0.36
C ASN A 103 -14.66 5.06 1.64
N ASP A 104 -15.93 4.68 1.58
CA ASP A 104 -16.80 4.65 2.75
C ASP A 104 -16.35 3.59 3.75
N ARG A 105 -15.94 2.40 3.28
CA ARG A 105 -15.37 1.36 4.14
C ARG A 105 -14.00 1.76 4.70
N VAL A 106 -13.16 2.44 3.92
CA VAL A 106 -11.91 3.04 4.41
C VAL A 106 -12.19 4.02 5.54
N ARG A 107 -13.14 4.95 5.35
CA ARG A 107 -13.52 5.93 6.38
C ARG A 107 -14.07 5.23 7.62
N ALA A 108 -14.92 4.22 7.46
CA ALA A 108 -15.45 3.45 8.58
C ALA A 108 -14.33 2.74 9.37
N ALA A 109 -13.37 2.13 8.68
CA ALA A 109 -12.23 1.46 9.31
C ALA A 109 -11.29 2.42 10.05
N ILE A 110 -11.13 3.66 9.56
CA ILE A 110 -10.37 4.72 10.25
C ILE A 110 -11.06 5.15 11.54
N MET A 111 -12.40 5.19 11.55
CA MET A 111 -13.20 5.61 12.69
C MET A 111 -13.44 4.49 13.72
N ASP A 112 -13.15 3.23 13.35
CA ASP A 112 -13.25 2.07 14.23
C ASP A 112 -12.05 2.04 15.19
N LEU A 113 -12.26 2.58 16.39
CA LEU A 113 -11.27 2.68 17.46
C LEU A 113 -11.07 1.33 18.18
N ARG A 114 -10.74 0.27 17.44
CA ARG A 114 -10.42 -1.04 18.03
C ARG A 114 -9.01 -1.05 18.63
N GLU A 115 -8.84 -1.80 19.71
CA GLU A 115 -7.55 -1.98 20.40
C GLU A 115 -6.53 -2.64 19.46
N GLY A 116 -5.60 -1.83 18.94
CA GLY A 116 -4.49 -2.32 18.12
C GLY A 116 -3.77 -1.19 17.36
N PRO A 117 -2.57 -1.47 16.81
CA PRO A 117 -1.88 -0.53 15.95
C PRO A 117 -2.75 -0.12 14.76
N PRO A 118 -2.90 1.18 14.47
CA PRO A 118 -3.77 1.64 13.41
C PRO A 118 -3.23 1.21 12.04
N VAL A 119 -4.04 0.45 11.29
CA VAL A 119 -3.73 0.04 9.91
C VAL A 119 -4.46 0.94 8.95
N PHE A 120 -3.73 1.86 8.33
CA PHE A 120 -4.32 2.84 7.43
C PHE A 120 -4.22 2.40 5.98
N THR A 121 -5.36 2.28 5.31
CA THR A 121 -5.43 2.28 3.83
C THR A 121 -5.90 3.66 3.40
N PRO A 122 -5.16 4.39 2.55
CA PRO A 122 -5.57 5.73 2.15
C PRO A 122 -6.82 5.70 1.25
N PRO A 123 -7.76 6.63 1.43
CA PRO A 123 -8.89 6.77 0.52
C PRO A 123 -8.41 7.17 -0.89
N ARG A 124 -9.08 6.67 -1.92
CA ARG A 124 -8.75 6.90 -3.32
C ARG A 124 -9.49 8.11 -3.88
N LYS A 125 -8.80 8.92 -4.68
CA LYS A 125 -9.43 10.05 -5.37
C LYS A 125 -10.19 9.54 -6.58
N VAL A 126 -11.52 9.57 -6.50
CA VAL A 126 -12.42 8.98 -7.50
C VAL A 126 -12.14 9.48 -8.91
N GLU A 127 -11.93 10.79 -9.07
CA GLU A 127 -11.72 11.41 -10.38
C GLU A 127 -10.38 10.99 -11.03
N ASP A 128 -9.33 10.84 -10.23
CA ASP A 128 -8.00 10.42 -10.71
C ASP A 128 -8.06 8.95 -11.19
N GLU A 129 -8.71 8.08 -10.42
CA GLU A 129 -8.88 6.66 -10.76
C GLU A 129 -9.78 6.46 -11.99
N VAL A 130 -10.86 7.25 -12.12
CA VAL A 130 -11.73 7.22 -13.32
C VAL A 130 -10.97 7.70 -14.55
N ALA A 131 -10.14 8.75 -14.43
CA ALA A 131 -9.30 9.23 -15.53
C ALA A 131 -8.30 8.15 -15.98
N ALA A 132 -7.61 7.51 -15.03
CA ALA A 132 -6.68 6.41 -15.32
C ALA A 132 -7.38 5.22 -16.00
N TRP A 133 -8.56 4.83 -15.50
CA TRP A 133 -9.38 3.76 -16.10
C TRP A 133 -9.81 4.08 -17.54
N ARG A 134 -10.27 5.30 -17.82
CA ARG A 134 -10.61 5.74 -19.18
C ARG A 134 -9.40 5.68 -20.11
N GLN A 135 -8.23 6.10 -19.64
CA GLN A 135 -6.98 6.02 -20.40
C GLN A 135 -6.63 4.57 -20.74
N ARG A 136 -6.63 3.66 -19.76
CA ARG A 136 -6.37 2.23 -19.99
C ARG A 136 -7.33 1.61 -21.00
N ARG A 137 -8.63 1.96 -20.93
CA ARG A 137 -9.61 1.50 -21.92
C ARG A 137 -9.35 2.04 -23.31
N SER A 138 -9.06 3.34 -23.44
CA SER A 138 -8.78 3.94 -24.74
C SER A 138 -7.56 3.30 -25.41
N ALA A 139 -6.50 3.01 -24.64
CA ALA A 139 -5.32 2.30 -25.13
C ALA A 139 -5.65 0.87 -25.60
N LYS A 140 -6.47 0.13 -24.84
CA LYS A 140 -6.92 -1.22 -25.21
C LYS A 140 -7.75 -1.22 -26.50
N THR A 141 -8.66 -0.25 -26.64
CA THR A 141 -9.45 -0.07 -27.87
C THR A 141 -8.55 0.31 -29.05
N ALA A 142 -7.58 1.20 -28.85
CA ALA A 142 -6.64 1.61 -29.90
C ALA A 142 -5.78 0.45 -30.41
N LEU A 143 -5.28 -0.41 -29.51
CA LEU A 143 -4.55 -1.64 -29.84
C LEU A 143 -5.40 -2.65 -30.61
N ALA A 144 -6.70 -2.74 -30.30
CA ALA A 144 -7.63 -3.62 -31.03
C ALA A 144 -7.97 -3.08 -32.42
N THR A 145 -8.09 -1.76 -32.57
CA THR A 145 -8.41 -1.11 -33.85
C THR A 145 -7.19 -1.00 -34.78
N ASN A 146 -6.00 -0.77 -34.24
CA ASN A 146 -4.74 -0.71 -34.98
C ASN A 146 -3.76 -1.71 -34.35
N PRO A 147 -3.73 -2.98 -34.80
CA PRO A 147 -2.68 -3.88 -34.39
C PRO A 147 -1.33 -3.27 -34.80
N PRO A 148 -0.31 -3.27 -33.92
CA PRO A 148 1.02 -2.80 -34.29
C PRO A 148 1.49 -3.57 -35.52
N PRO A 149 2.21 -2.93 -36.46
CA PRO A 149 2.76 -3.64 -37.61
C PRO A 149 3.60 -4.79 -37.06
N THR A 150 3.19 -6.03 -37.35
CA THR A 150 4.02 -7.20 -37.11
C THR A 150 5.39 -6.88 -37.71
N PRO A 151 6.50 -7.05 -36.96
CA PRO A 151 7.81 -6.94 -37.56
C PRO A 151 7.83 -7.96 -38.70
N THR A 152 7.72 -7.49 -39.94
CA THR A 152 8.06 -8.29 -41.11
C THR A 152 9.53 -8.60 -40.92
N ASP A 153 9.78 -9.81 -40.43
CA ASP A 153 11.09 -10.40 -40.28
C ASP A 153 11.89 -10.11 -41.56
N GLY A 154 12.97 -9.34 -41.44
CA GLY A 154 13.74 -8.79 -42.57
C GLY A 154 14.40 -9.84 -43.46
N ARG A 155 14.11 -11.13 -43.26
CA ARG A 155 14.63 -12.28 -44.00
C ARG A 155 14.29 -12.30 -45.50
N ASP A 156 13.29 -11.53 -45.93
CA ASP A 156 12.95 -11.43 -47.35
C ASP A 156 13.71 -10.30 -48.08
N GLN A 157 14.16 -9.25 -47.38
CA GLN A 157 14.86 -8.12 -48.00
C GLN A 157 16.35 -8.39 -48.31
N GLU A 158 16.95 -9.43 -47.74
CA GLU A 158 18.35 -9.80 -47.99
C GLU A 158 18.54 -10.69 -49.23
N ARG A 159 17.47 -11.28 -49.79
CA ARG A 159 17.57 -12.19 -50.94
C ARG A 159 17.79 -11.48 -52.28
N GLU A 160 17.53 -10.18 -52.37
CA GLU A 160 17.59 -9.42 -53.63
C GLU A 160 18.91 -8.67 -53.86
N ARG A 161 19.88 -8.74 -52.94
CA ARG A 161 21.18 -8.06 -53.14
C ARG A 161 22.16 -8.97 -53.89
N PRO A 162 22.58 -8.64 -55.12
CA PRO A 162 23.57 -9.44 -55.83
C PRO A 162 24.92 -9.38 -55.08
N PRO A 163 25.65 -10.51 -54.98
CA PRO A 163 26.88 -10.57 -54.20
C PRO A 163 27.97 -9.69 -54.83
N ARG A 164 28.47 -8.73 -54.05
CA ARG A 164 29.56 -7.83 -54.45
C ARG A 164 30.86 -8.61 -54.60
N ARG A 165 31.38 -8.71 -55.82
CA ARG A 165 32.65 -9.36 -56.16
C ARG A 165 33.83 -8.52 -55.65
N TRP A 166 34.40 -8.91 -54.52
CA TRP A 166 35.48 -8.22 -53.81
C TRP A 166 36.87 -8.77 -54.16
N TRP A 167 37.23 -8.87 -55.45
CA TRP A 167 38.62 -9.18 -55.82
C TRP A 167 39.05 -8.34 -57.01
N GLN A 168 39.52 -7.11 -56.76
CA GLN A 168 40.50 -6.47 -57.63
C GLN A 168 41.53 -5.66 -56.83
N ARG A 169 42.79 -5.98 -57.12
CA ARG A 169 44.04 -5.21 -56.93
C ARG A 169 44.74 -5.27 -55.56
N LYS A 170 45.69 -6.20 -55.48
CA LYS A 170 47.11 -5.84 -55.27
C LYS A 170 47.97 -6.56 -56.32
N ARG A 171 48.64 -5.81 -57.19
CA ARG A 171 49.94 -6.15 -57.78
C ARG A 171 50.65 -4.86 -58.20
N SER A 172 51.88 -4.75 -57.69
CA SER A 172 53.07 -3.99 -58.11
C SER A 172 52.93 -2.51 -58.45
#